data_AF-A0AAV5XTQ5-F1
#
_entry.id   AF-A0AAV5XTQ5-F1
#
_cell.length_a   1.000
_cell.length_b   1.000
_cell.length_c   1.000
_cell.angle_alpha   90.00
_cell.angle_beta   90.00
_cell.angle_gamma   90.00
#
_symmetry.space_group_name_H-M   'P 1'
#
loop_
_entity.id
_entity.type
_entity.pdbx_description
1 polymer ?
#
loop_
_entity_poly.entity_id
_entity_poly.type
_entity_poly.pdbx_seq_one_letter_code
_entity_poly.pdbx_strand_id
1 'polypeptide(L)'
;MDFQAFEARSPEDLASAYSAMTRWRASALATLNDAMFFSQRERVVELAAKNRLPAMYPGVEFVQAGGLMSYGPDFHYLFRRAAIYVDKILKGARPADLPIEQPTKFGPIR
;
A
#
# COMPACT_ATOMS: atom_id res chain seq x y z
N MET A 1 20.77 -0.39 10.75
CA MET A 1 19.63 -0.97 10.02
C MET A 1 19.64 -0.27 8.69
N ASP A 2 20.05 -0.98 7.65
CA ASP A 2 20.36 -0.38 6.36
C ASP A 2 19.15 -0.51 5.45
N PHE A 3 18.83 0.57 4.73
CA PHE A 3 17.70 0.63 3.82
C PHE A 3 18.23 0.77 2.39
N GLN A 4 17.73 -0.07 1.49
CA GLN A 4 18.00 0.02 0.07
C GLN A 4 16.69 0.02 -0.71
N ALA A 5 16.55 0.98 -1.62
CA ALA A 5 15.44 1.03 -2.56
C ALA A 5 15.70 0.05 -3.72
N PHE A 6 14.65 -0.68 -4.10
CA PHE A 6 14.62 -1.52 -5.29
C PHE A 6 13.47 -1.06 -6.16
N GLU A 7 13.77 -0.61 -7.37
CA GLU A 7 12.77 -0.08 -8.28
C GLU A 7 12.12 -1.19 -9.12
N ALA A 8 10.82 -1.05 -9.36
CA ALA A 8 10.07 -1.78 -10.38
C ALA A 8 9.13 -0.78 -11.04
N ARG A 9 9.32 -0.51 -12.33
CA ARG A 9 8.57 0.53 -13.07
C ARG A 9 7.40 -0.05 -13.85
N SER A 10 7.43 -1.36 -14.11
CA SER A 10 6.32 -2.11 -14.67
C SER A 10 6.10 -3.44 -13.93
N PRO A 11 4.97 -4.13 -14.15
CA PRO A 11 4.70 -5.44 -13.56
C PRO A 11 5.77 -6.50 -13.92
N GLU A 12 6.41 -6.39 -15.08
CA GLU A 12 7.45 -7.30 -15.55
C GLU A 12 8.73 -7.18 -14.69
N ASP A 13 9.01 -6.00 -14.13
CA ASP A 13 10.19 -5.74 -13.30
C ASP A 13 10.10 -6.40 -11.91
N LEU A 14 8.91 -6.78 -11.45
CA LEU A 14 8.72 -7.29 -10.09
C LEU A 14 9.63 -8.50 -9.82
N ALA A 15 9.70 -9.47 -10.74
CA ALA A 15 10.51 -10.66 -10.52
C ALA A 15 12.01 -10.33 -10.37
N SER A 16 12.52 -9.37 -11.16
CA SER A 16 13.92 -8.97 -11.12
C SER A 16 14.24 -8.16 -9.86
N ALA A 17 13.32 -7.30 -9.40
CA ALA A 17 13.44 -6.54 -8.17
C ALA A 17 13.53 -7.47 -6.94
N TYR A 18 12.64 -8.46 -6.82
CA TYR A 18 12.70 -9.44 -5.73
C TYR A 18 13.98 -10.29 -5.78
N SER A 19 14.43 -10.67 -6.98
CA SER A 19 15.71 -11.36 -7.15
C SER A 19 16.89 -10.50 -6.67
N ALA A 20 16.85 -9.19 -6.90
CA ALA A 20 17.86 -8.25 -6.43
C ALA A 20 17.85 -8.12 -4.90
N MET A 21 16.68 -8.06 -4.27
CA MET A 21 16.53 -8.06 -2.81
C MET A 21 17.15 -9.31 -2.18
N THR A 22 16.89 -10.49 -2.75
CA THR A 22 17.46 -11.76 -2.27
C THR A 22 18.98 -11.79 -2.41
N ARG A 23 19.54 -11.32 -3.53
CA ARG A 23 21.00 -11.20 -3.72
C ARG A 23 21.63 -10.23 -2.73
N TRP A 24 20.94 -9.14 -2.42
CA TRP A 24 21.35 -8.17 -1.40
C TRP A 24 21.16 -8.69 0.03
N ARG A 25 20.53 -9.86 0.21
CA ARG A 25 20.22 -10.48 1.50
C ARG A 25 19.31 -9.61 2.37
N ALA A 26 18.30 -9.00 1.75
CA ALA A 26 17.24 -8.29 2.47
C ALA A 26 16.62 -9.22 3.53
N SER A 27 16.54 -8.74 4.77
CA SER A 27 15.91 -9.49 5.87
C SER A 27 14.41 -9.25 5.97
N ALA A 28 13.92 -8.16 5.38
CA ALA A 28 12.51 -7.80 5.31
C ALA A 28 12.27 -6.83 4.14
N LEU A 29 11.00 -6.69 3.76
CA LEU A 29 10.52 -5.78 2.73
C LEU A 29 9.46 -4.83 3.31
N ALA A 30 9.52 -3.56 2.94
CA ALA A 30 8.40 -2.63 3.08
C ALA A 30 7.97 -2.19 1.69
N THR A 31 6.71 -2.44 1.33
CA THR A 31 6.17 -1.99 0.04
C THR A 31 5.65 -0.57 0.16
N LEU A 32 6.00 0.28 -0.81
CA LEU A 32 5.49 1.65 -0.87
C LEU A 32 4.02 1.65 -1.33
N ASN A 33 3.28 2.71 -0.95
CA ASN A 33 1.95 2.92 -1.49
C ASN A 33 2.05 3.39 -2.95
N ASP A 34 1.68 2.52 -3.88
CA ASP A 34 1.75 2.75 -5.31
C ASP A 34 0.62 2.02 -6.03
N ALA A 35 0.04 2.66 -7.06
CA ALA A 35 -1.11 2.12 -7.78
C ALA A 35 -0.80 0.84 -8.58
N MET A 36 0.42 0.71 -9.13
CA MET A 36 0.85 -0.49 -9.84
C MET A 36 1.04 -1.64 -8.86
N PHE A 37 1.68 -1.41 -7.72
CA PHE A 37 1.83 -2.43 -6.68
C PHE A 37 0.47 -2.88 -6.13
N PHE A 38 -0.49 -1.96 -5.94
CA PHE A 38 -1.84 -2.31 -5.51
C PHE A 38 -2.61 -3.13 -6.56
N SER A 39 -2.48 -2.77 -7.84
CA SER A 39 -3.10 -3.51 -8.95
C SER A 39 -2.50 -4.91 -9.10
N GLN A 40 -1.22 -5.07 -8.79
CA GLN A 40 -0.47 -6.33 -8.81
C GLN A 40 -0.36 -6.98 -7.43
N ARG A 41 -1.20 -6.62 -6.45
CA ARG A 41 -1.04 -7.00 -5.04
C ARG A 41 -0.88 -8.51 -4.81
N GLU A 42 -1.62 -9.34 -5.54
CA GLU A 42 -1.50 -10.80 -5.45
C GLU A 42 -0.12 -11.28 -5.89
N ARG A 43 0.40 -10.76 -7.01
CA ARG A 43 1.74 -11.08 -7.52
C ARG A 43 2.84 -10.56 -6.60
N VAL A 44 2.67 -9.37 -6.03
CA VAL A 44 3.60 -8.80 -5.04
C VAL A 44 3.68 -9.69 -3.80
N VAL A 45 2.54 -10.10 -3.25
CA VAL A 45 2.47 -11.02 -2.11
C VAL A 45 3.08 -12.38 -2.44
N GLU A 46 2.73 -12.94 -3.59
CA GLU A 46 3.25 -14.23 -4.03
C GLU A 46 4.78 -14.22 -4.17
N LEU A 47 5.36 -13.15 -4.75
CA LEU A 47 6.80 -13.01 -4.88
C LEU A 47 7.50 -12.86 -3.54
N ALA A 48 6.92 -12.13 -2.59
CA ALA A 48 7.46 -12.03 -1.23
C ALA A 48 7.49 -13.39 -0.54
N ALA A 49 6.39 -14.16 -0.64
CA ALA A 49 6.30 -15.51 -0.10
C ALA A 49 7.31 -16.47 -0.76
N LYS A 50 7.38 -16.49 -2.10
CA LYS A 50 8.33 -17.33 -2.86
C LYS A 50 9.79 -17.06 -2.49
N ASN A 51 10.13 -15.80 -2.25
CA ASN A 51 11.49 -15.40 -1.88
C ASN A 51 11.75 -15.44 -0.37
N ARG A 52 10.78 -15.87 0.44
CA ARG A 52 10.85 -15.91 1.91
C ARG A 52 11.24 -14.56 2.53
N LEU A 53 10.71 -13.47 1.96
CA LEU A 53 10.90 -12.11 2.47
C LEU A 53 9.70 -11.71 3.32
N PRO A 54 9.84 -11.61 4.66
CA PRO A 54 8.81 -11.01 5.50
C PRO A 54 8.51 -9.60 5.03
N ALA A 55 7.25 -9.29 4.76
CA ALA A 55 6.85 -8.05 4.10
C ALA A 55 5.77 -7.30 4.88
N MET A 56 5.93 -5.98 4.95
CA MET A 56 4.92 -5.03 5.44
C MET A 56 4.33 -4.24 4.27
N TYR A 57 3.01 -4.15 4.23
CA TYR A 57 2.24 -3.55 3.12
C TYR A 57 1.47 -2.30 3.54
N PRO A 58 1.14 -1.39 2.60
CA PRO A 58 0.47 -0.13 2.90
C PRO A 58 -1.05 -0.24 3.08
N GLY A 59 -1.66 -1.41 2.85
CA GLY A 59 -3.10 -1.61 2.90
C GLY A 59 -3.50 -3.05 3.26
N VAL A 60 -4.67 -3.19 3.87
CA VAL A 60 -5.21 -4.48 4.35
C VAL A 60 -5.50 -5.45 3.21
N GLU A 61 -5.68 -4.93 2.00
CA GLU A 61 -5.94 -5.66 0.78
C GLU A 61 -4.78 -6.59 0.39
N PHE A 62 -3.55 -6.25 0.79
CA PHE A 62 -2.40 -7.13 0.63
C PHE A 62 -2.45 -8.30 1.63
N VAL A 63 -2.87 -8.05 2.88
CA VAL A 63 -3.06 -9.12 3.88
C VAL A 63 -4.20 -10.05 3.44
N GLN A 64 -5.28 -9.50 2.89
CA GLN A 64 -6.38 -10.29 2.31
C GLN A 64 -5.91 -11.15 1.12
N ALA A 65 -4.88 -10.71 0.38
CA ALA A 65 -4.24 -11.49 -0.68
C ALA A 65 -3.20 -12.52 -0.16
N GLY A 66 -3.05 -12.70 1.16
CA GLY A 66 -2.12 -13.64 1.78
C GLY A 66 -0.80 -13.02 2.25
N GLY A 67 -0.69 -11.70 2.24
CA GLY A 67 0.47 -10.96 2.73
C GLY A 67 0.63 -11.09 4.25
N LEU A 68 1.88 -11.01 4.71
CA LEU A 68 2.22 -11.18 6.13
C LEU A 68 1.55 -10.12 7.01
N MET A 69 1.80 -8.83 6.73
CA MET A 69 1.17 -7.77 7.50
C MET A 69 1.00 -6.44 6.78
N SER A 70 0.06 -5.61 7.25
CA SER A 70 -0.13 -4.25 6.74
C SER A 70 -0.15 -3.18 7.82
N TYR A 71 0.33 -2.00 7.48
CA TYR A 71 0.12 -0.79 8.26
C TYR A 71 -0.08 0.41 7.34
N GLY A 72 -1.27 1.01 7.40
CA GLY A 72 -1.62 2.16 6.58
C GLY A 72 -3.05 2.62 6.85
N PRO A 73 -3.50 3.72 6.21
CA PRO A 73 -4.85 4.25 6.40
C PRO A 73 -5.94 3.21 6.09
N ASP A 74 -7.05 3.26 6.82
CA ASP A 74 -8.26 2.53 6.42
C ASP A 74 -8.92 3.23 5.23
N PHE A 75 -8.62 2.76 4.01
CA PHE A 75 -9.17 3.34 2.78
C PHE A 75 -10.70 3.25 2.72
N HIS A 76 -11.33 2.21 3.26
CA HIS A 76 -12.79 2.15 3.33
C HIS A 76 -13.37 3.25 4.21
N TYR A 77 -12.71 3.57 5.32
CA TYR A 77 -13.08 4.71 6.16
C TYR A 77 -12.85 6.04 5.42
N LEU A 78 -11.73 6.20 4.73
CA LEU A 78 -11.45 7.41 3.96
C LEU A 78 -12.47 7.63 2.83
N PHE A 79 -12.88 6.59 2.11
CA PHE A 79 -13.90 6.72 1.07
C PHE A 79 -15.26 7.13 1.65
N ARG A 80 -15.64 6.63 2.82
CA ARG A 80 -16.84 7.11 3.53
C ARG A 80 -16.72 8.57 3.95
N ARG A 81 -15.55 9.02 4.39
CA ARG A 81 -15.30 10.45 4.69
C ARG A 81 -15.37 11.31 3.44
N ALA A 82 -14.79 10.86 2.32
CA ALA A 82 -14.84 11.56 1.04
C ALA A 82 -16.29 11.78 0.56
N ALA A 83 -17.20 10.83 0.79
CA ALA A 83 -18.62 11.00 0.46
C ALA A 83 -19.28 12.20 1.17
N ILE A 84 -18.81 12.55 2.38
CA ILE A 84 -19.30 13.75 3.11
C ILE A 84 -18.88 15.04 2.39
N TYR A 85 -17.68 15.06 1.79
CA TYR A 85 -17.22 16.21 1.00
C TYR A 85 -18.04 16.35 -0.27
N VAL A 86 -18.31 15.23 -0.95
CA VAL A 86 -19.18 15.20 -2.12
C VAL A 86 -20.56 15.76 -1.79
N ASP A 87 -21.19 15.31 -0.68
CA ASP A 87 -22.49 15.83 -0.23
C ASP A 87 -22.47 17.35 0.02
N LYS A 88 -21.44 17.86 0.71
CA LYS A 88 -21.29 19.31 0.95
C LYS A 88 -21.13 20.11 -0.35
N ILE A 89 -20.30 19.63 -1.27
CA ILE A 89 -20.07 20.29 -2.57
C ILE A 89 -21.35 20.31 -3.39
N LEU A 90 -22.06 19.18 -3.46
CA LEU A 90 -23.35 19.11 -4.17
C LEU A 90 -24.42 20.02 -3.57
N LYS A 91 -24.32 20.34 -2.27
CA LYS A 91 -25.16 21.32 -1.57
C LYS A 91 -24.67 22.78 -1.67
N GLY A 92 -23.61 23.04 -2.45
CA GLY A 92 -23.13 24.40 -2.76
C GLY A 92 -21.93 24.87 -1.93
N ALA A 93 -21.31 24.02 -1.11
CA ALA A 93 -20.05 24.38 -0.45
C ALA A 93 -18.92 24.52 -1.47
N ARG A 94 -18.10 25.57 -1.36
CA ARG A 94 -16.92 25.74 -2.23
C ARG A 94 -15.80 24.80 -1.76
N PRO A 95 -15.17 24.01 -2.65
CA PRO A 95 -14.09 23.10 -2.27
C PRO A 95 -12.92 23.79 -1.54
N ALA A 96 -12.61 25.04 -1.89
CA ALA A 96 -11.54 25.82 -1.27
C ALA A 96 -11.79 26.18 0.21
N ASP A 97 -13.04 26.13 0.67
CA ASP A 97 -13.41 26.41 2.07
C ASP A 97 -13.51 25.12 2.90
N LEU A 98 -13.43 23.94 2.28
CA LEU A 98 -13.51 22.66 2.98
C LEU A 98 -12.13 22.30 3.57
N PRO A 99 -12.05 21.88 4.84
CA PRO A 99 -10.77 21.53 5.46
C PRO A 99 -10.16 20.31 4.78
N ILE A 100 -8.83 20.23 4.70
CA ILE A 100 -8.14 19.00 4.30
C ILE A 100 -8.12 18.06 5.50
N GLU A 101 -8.74 16.89 5.37
CA GLU A 101 -8.77 15.86 6.41
C GLU A 101 -7.60 14.89 6.27
N GLN A 102 -6.87 14.65 7.38
CA GLN A 102 -5.86 13.60 7.50
C GLN A 102 -6.49 12.29 7.99
N PRO A 103 -5.96 11.11 7.60
CA PRO A 103 -6.45 9.85 8.12
C PRO A 103 -6.32 9.75 9.64
N THR A 104 -7.43 9.39 10.30
CA THR A 104 -7.48 9.16 11.76
C THR A 104 -7.66 7.68 12.12
N LYS A 105 -7.93 6.83 11.14
CA LYS A 105 -8.05 5.37 11.30
C LYS A 105 -7.03 4.67 10.41
N PHE A 106 -6.32 3.73 11.02
CA PHE A 106 -5.33 2.89 10.36
C PHE A 106 -5.79 1.44 10.43
N GLY A 107 -5.49 0.67 9.39
CA GLY A 107 -5.71 -0.77 9.36
C GLY A 107 -4.97 -1.43 10.53
N PRO A 108 -5.56 -2.49 11.12
CA PRO A 108 -4.91 -3.19 12.22
C PRO A 108 -3.61 -3.82 11.74
N ILE A 109 -2.60 -3.82 12.61
CA ILE A 109 -1.44 -4.69 12.45
C ILE A 109 -1.94 -6.12 12.57
N ARG A 110 -2.02 -6.82 11.45
CA ARG A 110 -2.36 -8.24 11.34
C ARG A 110 -1.36 -8.88 10.41
#